data_AF-A0A3N5Q7U5-F1
#
_entry.id   AF-A0A3N5Q7U5-F1
#
_cell.length_a   1.000
_cell.length_b   1.000
_cell.length_c   1.000
_cell.angle_alpha   90.00
_cell.angle_beta   90.00
_cell.angle_gamma   90.00
#
_symmetry.space_group_name_H-M   'P 1'
#
loop_
_entity.id
_entity.type
_entity.pdbx_description
1 polymer ?
#
loop_
_entity_poly.entity_id
_entity_poly.type
_entity_poly.pdbx_seq_one_letter_code
_entity_poly.pdbx_strand_id
1 'polypeptide(L)'
;MAKFFVNRPIVAIVISIIFVIVGIVAILGLPIAQYPDIVPPEIVINTTYVGADAQTVEQSVATPIEQEMSGVDNMNYMYSLNANNGELKLYVNFDVKTDPNIDQVLAQMRKAQADSKLPSEVRDFGVTVKKSTSSPLMLVALSSPGGTYDATFLANYAYINLNDQLTRVPGVASVTVFGA
;
A
#
# COMPACT_ATOMS: atom_id res chain seq x y z
N MET A 1 5.46 27.86 -43.67
CA MET A 1 4.25 27.16 -43.14
C MET A 1 3.01 28.04 -43.14
N ALA A 2 3.00 29.23 -42.54
CA ALA A 2 1.81 30.09 -42.49
C ALA A 2 1.17 30.39 -43.88
N LYS A 3 1.97 30.74 -44.90
CA LYS A 3 1.46 30.99 -46.28
C LYS A 3 0.73 29.79 -46.91
N PHE A 4 1.08 28.55 -46.55
CA PHE A 4 0.43 27.33 -47.07
C PHE A 4 -0.99 27.16 -46.51
N PHE A 5 -1.15 27.39 -45.20
CA PHE A 5 -2.46 27.32 -44.54
C PHE A 5 -3.38 28.49 -44.92
N VAL A 6 -2.82 29.68 -45.16
CA VAL A 6 -3.57 30.85 -45.68
C VAL A 6 -4.12 30.59 -47.09
N ASN A 7 -3.33 29.96 -47.96
CA ASN A 7 -3.75 29.66 -49.33
C ASN A 7 -4.62 28.39 -49.44
N ARG A 8 -4.72 27.58 -48.38
CA ARG A 8 -5.53 26.34 -48.33
C ARG A 8 -6.33 26.25 -47.01
N PRO A 9 -7.37 27.09 -46.84
CA PRO A 9 -8.11 27.19 -45.57
C PRO A 9 -8.82 25.88 -45.18
N ILE A 10 -9.25 25.06 -46.15
CA ILE A 10 -9.89 23.76 -45.89
C ILE A 10 -8.93 22.81 -45.16
N VAL A 11 -7.65 22.78 -45.52
CA VAL A 11 -6.65 21.90 -44.88
C VAL A 11 -6.41 22.31 -43.43
N ALA A 12 -6.38 23.62 -43.16
CA ALA A 12 -6.26 24.14 -41.80
C ALA A 12 -7.45 23.74 -40.92
N ILE A 13 -8.68 23.83 -41.45
CA ILE A 13 -9.90 23.42 -40.74
C ILE A 13 -9.89 21.92 -40.45
N VAL A 14 -9.51 21.08 -41.41
CA VAL A 14 -9.45 19.62 -41.22
C VAL A 14 -8.46 19.25 -40.10
N ILE A 15 -7.28 19.86 -40.09
CA ILE A 15 -6.28 19.61 -39.04
C ILE A 15 -6.79 20.09 -37.68
N SER A 16 -7.45 21.24 -37.62
CA SER A 16 -8.06 21.74 -36.39
C SER A 16 -9.14 20.80 -35.86
N ILE A 17 -10.00 20.26 -36.72
CA ILE A 17 -11.03 19.27 -36.35
C ILE A 17 -10.37 18.00 -35.81
N ILE A 18 -9.30 17.50 -36.46
CA ILE A 18 -8.55 16.33 -35.97
C ILE A 18 -8.00 16.59 -34.57
N PHE A 19 -7.39 17.75 -34.32
CA PHE A 19 -6.90 18.09 -32.98
C PHE A 19 -8.01 18.17 -31.93
N VAL A 20 -9.18 18.71 -32.28
CA VAL A 20 -10.33 18.76 -31.37
C VAL A 20 -10.82 17.35 -31.06
N ILE A 21 -10.95 16.47 -32.05
CA ILE A 21 -11.36 15.08 -31.85
C ILE A 21 -10.35 14.34 -30.96
N VAL A 22 -9.05 14.47 -31.25
CA VAL A 22 -7.98 13.87 -30.44
C VAL A 22 -8.01 14.41 -29.00
N GLY A 23 -8.24 15.71 -28.83
CA GLY A 23 -8.38 16.34 -27.52
C GLY A 23 -9.57 15.78 -26.73
N ILE A 24 -10.73 15.61 -27.36
CA ILE A 24 -11.92 15.03 -26.72
C ILE A 24 -11.65 13.58 -26.30
N VAL A 25 -11.06 12.76 -27.18
CA VAL A 25 -10.73 11.37 -26.86
C VAL A 25 -9.71 11.29 -25.72
N ALA A 26 -8.71 12.17 -25.70
CA ALA A 26 -7.72 12.24 -24.63
C ALA A 26 -8.35 12.62 -23.29
N ILE A 27 -9.24 13.61 -23.25
CA ILE A 27 -9.94 14.03 -22.02
C ILE A 27 -10.76 12.88 -21.42
N LEU A 28 -11.41 12.06 -22.27
CA LEU A 28 -12.20 10.91 -21.81
C LEU A 28 -11.35 9.73 -21.33
N GLY A 29 -10.10 9.61 -21.80
CA GLY A 29 -9.19 8.52 -21.46
C GLY A 29 -8.17 8.82 -20.36
N LEU A 30 -8.00 10.09 -19.99
CA LEU A 30 -6.99 10.50 -19.00
C LEU A 30 -7.46 10.19 -17.57
N PRO A 31 -6.64 9.50 -16.76
CA PRO A 31 -6.90 9.33 -15.33
C PRO A 31 -6.92 10.68 -14.62
N ILE A 32 -7.86 10.85 -13.70
CA ILE A 32 -7.96 12.05 -12.86
C ILE A 32 -7.38 11.72 -11.49
N ALA A 33 -6.34 12.44 -11.08
CA ALA A 33 -5.73 12.33 -9.75
C ALA A 33 -5.57 13.74 -9.14
N GLN A 34 -5.73 13.85 -7.82
CA GLN A 34 -5.59 15.14 -7.11
C GLN A 34 -4.13 15.62 -7.08
N TYR A 35 -3.21 14.66 -6.89
CA TYR A 35 -1.77 14.87 -6.93
C TYR A 35 -1.13 13.69 -7.68
N PRO A 36 0.02 13.88 -8.35
CA PRO A 36 0.84 12.76 -8.79
C PRO A 36 1.38 11.99 -7.57
N ASP A 37 1.68 10.70 -7.74
CA ASP A 37 2.28 9.88 -6.70
C ASP A 37 3.72 10.35 -6.40
N ILE A 38 3.85 11.30 -5.47
CA ILE A 38 5.13 11.87 -5.01
C ILE A 38 5.64 11.24 -3.72
N VAL A 39 4.86 10.34 -3.11
CA VAL A 39 5.21 9.68 -1.86
C VAL A 39 6.07 8.46 -2.19
N PRO A 40 7.29 8.35 -1.63
CA PRO A 40 8.12 7.17 -1.82
C PRO A 40 7.40 5.91 -1.32
N PRO A 41 7.48 4.79 -2.06
CA PRO A 41 6.86 3.56 -1.63
C PRO A 41 7.53 3.02 -0.38
N GLU A 42 6.70 2.53 0.53
CA GLU A 42 7.15 1.95 1.79
C GLU A 42 6.49 0.58 1.96
N ILE A 43 7.29 -0.40 2.36
CA ILE A 43 6.83 -1.75 2.67
C ILE A 43 6.92 -1.93 4.18
N VAL A 44 5.82 -2.38 4.78
CA VAL A 44 5.72 -2.66 6.21
C VAL A 44 5.76 -4.17 6.42
N ILE A 45 6.70 -4.61 7.23
CA ILE A 45 6.80 -5.98 7.72
C ILE A 45 6.30 -5.98 9.16
N ASN A 46 5.22 -6.73 9.42
CA ASN A 46 4.58 -6.79 10.72
C ASN A 46 4.53 -8.23 11.24
N THR A 47 4.88 -8.40 12.52
CA THR A 47 4.78 -9.66 13.25
C THR A 47 4.58 -9.42 14.75
N THR A 48 4.27 -10.48 15.49
CA THR A 48 4.09 -10.45 16.94
C THR A 48 4.82 -11.62 17.58
N TYR A 49 5.67 -11.30 18.56
CA TYR A 49 6.30 -12.27 19.43
C TYR A 49 5.58 -12.26 20.79
N VAL A 50 4.63 -13.18 20.95
CA VAL A 50 3.77 -13.23 22.13
C VAL A 50 4.60 -13.47 23.39
N GLY A 51 4.47 -12.57 24.37
CA GLY A 51 5.14 -12.68 25.67
C GLY A 51 6.57 -12.11 25.73
N ALA A 52 7.08 -11.56 24.63
CA ALA A 52 8.39 -10.90 24.59
C ALA A 52 8.28 -9.41 24.93
N ASP A 53 9.30 -8.89 25.63
CA ASP A 53 9.50 -7.45 25.82
C ASP A 53 10.17 -6.82 24.58
N ALA A 54 10.15 -5.49 24.50
CA ALA A 54 10.66 -4.78 23.33
C ALA A 54 12.13 -5.10 23.00
N GLN A 55 12.98 -5.33 24.01
CA GLN A 55 14.40 -5.63 23.81
C GLN A 55 14.58 -7.05 23.27
N THR A 56 13.80 -8.01 23.76
CA THR A 56 13.81 -9.39 23.22
C THR A 56 13.33 -9.44 21.77
N VAL A 57 12.30 -8.66 21.41
CA VAL A 57 11.82 -8.53 20.03
C VAL A 57 12.89 -7.95 19.12
N GLU A 58 13.56 -6.89 19.57
CA GLU A 58 14.62 -6.24 18.81
C GLU A 58 15.76 -7.21 18.49
N GLN A 59 16.26 -7.93 19.50
CA GLN A 59 17.41 -8.82 19.34
C GLN A 59 17.09 -10.11 18.59
N SER A 60 15.91 -10.68 18.84
CA SER A 60 15.56 -12.03 18.36
C SER A 60 14.80 -12.01 17.03
N VAL A 61 14.15 -10.89 16.67
CA VAL A 61 13.26 -10.80 15.51
C VAL A 61 13.65 -9.63 14.60
N ALA A 62 13.76 -8.42 15.12
CA ALA A 62 14.05 -7.25 14.29
C ALA A 62 15.44 -7.35 13.65
N THR A 63 16.47 -7.60 14.47
CA THR A 63 17.87 -7.64 14.02
C THR A 63 18.11 -8.67 12.91
N PRO A 64 17.64 -9.93 13.00
CA PRO A 64 17.80 -10.89 11.90
C PRO A 64 17.09 -10.46 10.61
N ILE A 65 15.92 -9.85 10.70
CA ILE A 65 15.18 -9.38 9.51
C ILE A 65 15.93 -8.18 8.89
N GLU A 66 16.35 -7.20 9.69
CA GLU A 66 17.09 -6.03 9.24
C GLU A 66 18.42 -6.38 8.56
N GLN A 67 19.13 -7.38 9.08
CA GLN A 67 20.37 -7.88 8.48
C GLN A 67 20.15 -8.46 7.08
N GLU A 68 19.08 -9.23 6.87
CA GLU A 68 18.76 -9.77 5.54
C GLU A 68 18.12 -8.72 4.62
N MET A 69 17.41 -7.73 5.17
CA MET A 69 16.89 -6.59 4.40
C MET A 69 18.00 -5.67 3.89
N SER A 70 19.13 -5.62 4.60
CA SER A 70 20.27 -4.79 4.24
C SER A 70 20.86 -5.29 2.92
N GLY A 71 20.59 -4.56 1.83
CA GLY A 71 20.97 -4.95 0.47
C GLY A 71 19.80 -5.41 -0.40
N VAL A 72 18.56 -5.10 -0.02
CA VAL A 72 17.46 -5.08 -0.99
C VAL A 72 17.66 -3.91 -1.95
N ASP A 73 17.44 -4.14 -3.24
CA ASP A 73 17.69 -3.13 -4.27
C ASP A 73 16.78 -1.91 -4.11
N ASN A 74 17.31 -0.72 -4.39
CA ASN A 74 16.60 0.56 -4.39
C ASN A 74 15.97 0.97 -3.04
N MET A 75 16.41 0.37 -1.93
CA MET A 75 16.05 0.83 -0.59
C MET A 75 16.81 2.11 -0.23
N ASN A 76 16.07 3.11 0.25
CA ASN A 76 16.65 4.34 0.78
C ASN A 76 17.08 4.18 2.24
N TYR A 77 16.15 3.71 3.08
CA TYR A 77 16.37 3.49 4.50
C TYR A 77 15.38 2.48 5.04
N MET A 78 15.67 1.94 6.22
CA MET A 78 14.74 1.14 6.99
C MET A 78 14.79 1.56 8.46
N TYR A 79 13.70 1.33 9.19
CA TYR A 79 13.65 1.49 10.64
C TYR A 79 12.61 0.54 11.25
N SER A 80 12.88 0.03 12.45
CA SER A 80 11.96 -0.81 13.20
C SER A 80 11.35 -0.07 14.40
N LEU A 81 10.11 -0.43 14.70
CA LEU A 81 9.41 -0.07 15.92
C LEU A 81 9.11 -1.36 16.67
N ASN A 82 9.71 -1.50 17.85
CA ASN A 82 9.56 -2.65 18.74
C ASN A 82 8.74 -2.21 19.96
N ALA A 83 7.56 -2.80 20.13
CA ALA A 83 6.68 -2.47 21.23
C ALA A 83 6.76 -3.52 22.35
N ASN A 84 6.50 -3.09 23.59
CA ASN A 84 6.61 -3.95 24.77
C ASN A 84 5.47 -4.98 24.92
N ASN A 85 4.55 -5.01 23.95
CA ASN A 85 3.51 -6.01 23.79
C ASN A 85 3.94 -7.16 22.84
N GLY A 86 5.20 -7.18 22.39
CA GLY A 86 5.72 -8.16 21.45
C GLY A 86 5.55 -7.80 19.98
N GLU A 87 4.94 -6.65 19.65
CA GLU A 87 4.69 -6.22 18.27
C GLU A 87 5.96 -5.63 17.64
N LEU A 88 6.29 -6.11 16.43
CA LEU A 88 7.36 -5.57 15.58
C LEU A 88 6.74 -4.99 14.31
N LYS A 89 7.07 -3.73 14.02
CA LYS A 89 6.86 -3.10 12.70
C LYS A 89 8.18 -2.65 12.13
N LEU A 90 8.60 -3.27 11.04
CA LEU A 90 9.76 -2.82 10.25
C LEU A 90 9.26 -2.10 9.01
N TYR A 91 9.71 -0.87 8.82
CA TYR A 91 9.42 -0.04 7.67
C TYR A 91 10.64 -0.03 6.76
N VAL A 92 10.43 -0.37 5.49
CA VAL A 92 11.47 -0.36 4.45
C VAL A 92 11.03 0.62 3.38
N ASN A 93 11.77 1.72 3.24
CA ASN A 93 11.48 2.78 2.29
C ASN A 93 12.29 2.58 1.00
N PHE A 94 11.64 2.76 -0.15
CA PHE A 94 12.23 2.60 -1.48
C PHE A 94 12.20 3.92 -2.26
N ASP A 95 13.06 4.03 -3.28
CA ASP A 95 13.10 5.21 -4.17
C ASP A 95 11.75 5.41 -4.90
N VAL A 96 11.34 6.66 -5.11
CA VAL A 96 10.09 7.01 -5.82
C VAL A 96 10.01 6.47 -7.25
N LYS A 97 11.15 6.07 -7.84
CA LYS A 97 11.23 5.55 -9.22
C LYS A 97 11.00 4.04 -9.32
N THR A 98 10.86 3.33 -8.19
CA THR A 98 10.68 1.87 -8.20
C THR A 98 9.22 1.48 -8.38
N ASP A 99 8.99 0.20 -8.69
CA ASP A 99 7.65 -0.38 -8.71
C ASP A 99 7.35 -0.98 -7.33
N PRO A 100 6.33 -0.48 -6.59
CA PRO A 100 5.98 -0.99 -5.27
C PRO A 100 5.61 -2.48 -5.25
N ASN A 101 5.16 -3.05 -6.39
CA ASN A 101 4.91 -4.49 -6.51
C ASN A 101 6.21 -5.29 -6.47
N ILE A 102 7.24 -4.81 -7.18
CA ILE A 102 8.55 -5.46 -7.22
C ILE A 102 9.24 -5.32 -5.86
N ASP A 103 9.19 -4.14 -5.26
CA ASP A 103 9.77 -3.88 -3.94
C ASP A 103 9.17 -4.79 -2.86
N GLN A 104 7.84 -5.01 -2.91
CA GLN A 104 7.17 -5.95 -2.02
C GLN A 104 7.70 -7.37 -2.19
N VAL A 105 7.87 -7.84 -3.43
CA VAL A 105 8.41 -9.17 -3.73
C VAL A 105 9.85 -9.29 -3.25
N LEU A 106 10.69 -8.28 -3.51
CA LEU A 106 12.08 -8.27 -3.07
C LEU A 106 12.19 -8.30 -1.54
N ALA A 107 11.40 -7.47 -0.84
CA ALA A 107 11.32 -7.49 0.62
C ALA A 107 10.83 -8.84 1.13
N GLN A 108 9.84 -9.45 0.49
CA GLN A 108 9.36 -10.78 0.87
C GLN A 108 10.43 -11.87 0.68
N MET A 109 11.21 -11.82 -0.41
CA MET A 109 12.31 -12.76 -0.64
C MET A 109 13.42 -12.62 0.40
N ARG A 110 13.81 -11.39 0.75
CA ARG A 110 14.79 -11.13 1.82
C ARG A 110 14.27 -11.61 3.18
N LYS A 111 12.98 -11.41 3.44
CA LYS A 111 12.34 -11.84 4.69
C LYS A 111 12.34 -13.36 4.79
N ALA A 112 12.10 -14.06 3.67
CA ALA A 112 12.12 -15.51 3.63
C ALA A 112 13.52 -16.10 3.94
N GLN A 113 14.59 -15.37 3.65
CA GLN A 113 15.96 -15.77 4.03
C GLN A 113 16.16 -15.65 5.56
N ALA A 114 15.55 -14.63 6.17
CA ALA A 114 15.58 -14.42 7.62
C ALA A 114 14.73 -15.44 8.41
N ASP A 115 13.71 -16.05 7.79
CA ASP A 115 12.74 -16.93 8.49
C ASP A 115 13.42 -18.05 9.29
N SER A 116 14.50 -18.63 8.75
CA SER A 116 15.25 -19.70 9.43
C SER A 116 15.90 -19.27 10.75
N LYS A 117 16.15 -17.97 10.93
CA LYS A 117 16.77 -17.37 12.11
C LYS A 117 15.74 -16.91 13.15
N LEU A 118 14.45 -16.94 12.81
CA LEU A 118 13.38 -16.48 13.70
C LEU A 118 12.96 -17.56 14.70
N PRO A 119 12.58 -17.17 15.94
CA PRO A 119 11.94 -18.07 16.90
C PRO A 119 10.74 -18.80 16.30
N SER A 120 10.47 -20.02 16.75
CA SER A 120 9.33 -20.80 16.27
C SER A 120 8.00 -20.11 16.55
N GLU A 121 7.83 -19.46 17.69
CA GLU A 121 6.56 -18.79 18.02
C GLU A 121 6.23 -17.66 17.04
N VAL A 122 7.25 -16.93 16.56
CA VAL A 122 7.09 -15.85 15.57
C VAL A 122 6.76 -16.42 14.19
N ARG A 123 7.38 -17.54 13.82
CA ARG A 123 7.07 -18.24 12.57
C ARG A 123 5.64 -18.80 12.58
N ASP A 124 5.20 -19.33 13.71
CA ASP A 124 3.86 -19.88 13.89
C ASP A 124 2.79 -18.79 13.89
N PHE A 125 3.07 -17.62 14.50
CA PHE A 125 2.21 -16.45 14.41
C PHE A 125 2.14 -15.89 12.98
N GLY A 126 3.24 -16.00 12.25
CA GLY A 126 3.38 -15.54 10.88
C GLY A 126 3.87 -14.10 10.78
N VAL A 127 4.64 -13.84 9.74
CA VAL A 127 5.20 -12.52 9.45
C VAL A 127 4.59 -12.01 8.15
N THR A 128 3.94 -10.86 8.22
CA THR A 128 3.19 -10.27 7.11
C THR A 128 4.01 -9.17 6.43
N VAL A 129 4.04 -9.16 5.10
CA VAL A 129 4.71 -8.13 4.29
C VAL A 129 3.64 -7.43 3.47
N LYS A 130 3.37 -6.16 3.78
CA LYS A 130 2.30 -5.38 3.16
C LYS A 130 2.84 -4.04 2.68
N LYS A 131 2.22 -3.48 1.65
CA LYS A 131 2.50 -2.11 1.23
C LYS A 131 1.95 -1.15 2.27
N SER A 132 2.73 -0.14 2.64
CA SER A 132 2.29 0.95 3.51
C SER A 132 1.21 1.75 2.80
N THR A 133 0.09 1.98 3.49
CA THR A 133 -0.95 2.92 3.07
C THR A 133 -0.83 4.16 3.95
N SER A 134 -0.24 5.23 3.41
CA SER A 134 0.02 6.47 4.16
C SER A 134 -1.25 7.22 4.57
N SER A 135 -2.39 7.00 3.90
CA SER A 135 -3.67 7.64 4.24
C SER A 135 -4.86 6.81 3.80
N PRO A 136 -5.95 6.75 4.59
CA PRO A 136 -7.18 6.09 4.18
C PRO A 136 -7.86 6.86 3.05
N LEU A 137 -8.19 6.18 1.95
CA LEU A 137 -8.92 6.78 0.83
C LEU A 137 -10.37 7.14 1.21
N MET A 138 -11.00 6.32 2.06
CA MET A 138 -12.39 6.45 2.47
C MET A 138 -12.57 5.88 3.88
N LEU A 139 -13.44 6.51 4.68
CA LEU A 139 -13.94 5.93 5.93
C LEU A 139 -15.43 5.64 5.79
N VAL A 140 -15.81 4.40 6.09
CA VAL A 140 -17.21 3.95 6.08
C VAL A 140 -17.64 3.71 7.52
N ALA A 141 -18.65 4.47 7.98
CA ALA A 141 -19.22 4.32 9.31
C ALA A 141 -20.47 3.45 9.24
N LEU A 142 -20.49 2.37 10.03
CA LEU A 142 -21.69 1.56 10.25
C LEU A 142 -22.46 2.10 11.45
N SER A 143 -23.78 2.23 11.30
CA SER A 143 -24.67 2.66 12.38
C SER A 143 -25.94 1.80 12.40
N SER A 144 -26.49 1.58 13.60
CA SER A 144 -27.76 0.90 13.79
C SER A 144 -28.85 1.95 14.08
N PRO A 145 -29.80 2.20 13.15
CA PRO A 145 -30.79 3.27 13.30
C PRO A 145 -31.67 3.16 14.55
N GLY A 146 -31.89 1.94 15.04
CA GLY A 146 -32.69 1.66 16.24
C GLY A 146 -31.88 1.38 17.49
N GLY A 147 -30.54 1.47 17.44
CA GLY A 147 -29.67 1.07 18.56
C GLY A 147 -29.76 -0.41 18.92
N THR A 148 -30.35 -1.23 18.05
CA THR A 148 -30.54 -2.68 18.26
C THR A 148 -29.23 -3.47 18.28
N TYR A 149 -28.16 -2.89 17.75
CA TYR A 149 -26.84 -3.51 17.67
C TYR A 149 -25.81 -2.57 18.27
N ASP A 150 -24.96 -3.12 19.13
CA ASP A 150 -23.85 -2.40 19.74
C ASP A 150 -22.65 -2.29 18.78
N ALA A 151 -21.64 -1.52 19.19
CA ALA A 151 -20.44 -1.31 18.38
C ALA A 151 -19.70 -2.63 18.08
N THR A 152 -19.66 -3.56 19.03
CA THR A 152 -19.00 -4.87 18.87
C THR A 152 -19.72 -5.75 17.84
N PHE A 153 -21.05 -5.75 17.83
CA PHE A 153 -21.82 -6.44 16.81
C PHE A 153 -21.59 -5.84 15.42
N LEU A 154 -21.62 -4.51 15.30
CA LEU A 154 -21.38 -3.82 14.03
C LEU A 154 -19.96 -4.07 13.51
N ALA A 155 -18.95 -4.09 14.39
CA ALA A 155 -17.57 -4.41 14.03
C ALA A 155 -17.43 -5.85 13.51
N ASN A 156 -18.02 -6.82 14.21
CA ASN A 156 -18.05 -8.22 13.77
C ASN A 156 -18.79 -8.38 12.43
N TYR A 157 -19.92 -7.69 12.27
CA TYR A 157 -20.67 -7.71 11.02
C TYR A 157 -19.82 -7.18 9.85
N ALA A 158 -19.10 -6.07 10.06
CA ALA A 158 -18.18 -5.50 9.08
C ALA A 158 -17.06 -6.48 8.72
N TYR A 159 -16.46 -7.10 9.73
CA TYR A 159 -15.35 -8.03 9.54
C TYR A 159 -15.77 -9.27 8.75
N ILE A 160 -16.94 -9.85 9.07
CA ILE A 160 -17.41 -11.10 8.45
C ILE A 160 -17.98 -10.86 7.05
N ASN A 161 -18.75 -9.78 6.85
CA ASN A 161 -19.53 -9.61 5.62
C ASN A 161 -18.94 -8.59 4.64
N LEU A 162 -18.22 -7.58 5.12
CA LEU A 162 -17.77 -6.45 4.30
C LEU A 162 -16.27 -6.49 4.01
N ASN A 163 -15.44 -6.87 4.98
CA ASN A 163 -13.98 -6.79 4.87
C ASN A 163 -13.43 -7.54 3.65
N ASP A 164 -13.83 -8.80 3.48
CA ASP A 164 -13.36 -9.64 2.36
C ASP A 164 -13.87 -9.16 1.00
N GLN A 165 -15.12 -8.70 0.94
CA GLN A 165 -15.73 -8.18 -0.30
C GLN A 165 -15.02 -6.91 -0.75
N LEU A 166 -14.76 -5.98 0.19
CA LEU A 166 -14.09 -4.72 -0.09
C LEU A 166 -12.61 -4.90 -0.45
N THR A 167 -11.90 -5.81 0.22
CA THR A 167 -10.48 -6.08 -0.05
C THR A 167 -10.25 -6.65 -1.45
N ARG A 168 -11.27 -7.28 -2.06
CA ARG A 168 -11.18 -7.84 -3.42
C ARG A 168 -11.48 -6.83 -4.53
N VAL A 169 -11.94 -5.62 -4.20
CA VAL A 169 -12.22 -4.59 -5.19
C VAL A 169 -10.90 -4.10 -5.81
N PRO A 170 -10.77 -4.08 -7.14
CA PRO A 170 -9.57 -3.58 -7.80
C PRO A 170 -9.24 -2.15 -7.36
N GLY A 171 -8.00 -1.92 -6.91
CA GLY A 171 -7.54 -0.63 -6.40
C GLY A 171 -7.59 -0.48 -4.87
N VAL A 172 -8.19 -1.43 -4.15
CA VAL A 172 -8.15 -1.45 -2.68
C VAL A 172 -6.90 -2.18 -2.20
N ALA A 173 -6.02 -1.47 -1.49
CA ALA A 173 -4.78 -2.04 -0.94
C ALA A 173 -4.99 -2.73 0.41
N SER A 174 -5.80 -2.13 1.29
CA SER A 174 -6.13 -2.67 2.61
C SER A 174 -7.48 -2.12 3.08
N VAL A 175 -8.17 -2.91 3.89
CA VAL A 175 -9.38 -2.50 4.61
C VAL A 175 -9.10 -2.70 6.09
N THR A 176 -9.30 -1.65 6.88
CA THR A 176 -9.17 -1.71 8.34
C THR A 176 -10.53 -1.51 8.97
N VAL A 177 -11.01 -2.52 9.68
CA VAL A 177 -12.25 -2.44 10.45
C VAL A 177 -11.92 -1.84 11.80
N PHE A 178 -12.57 -0.72 12.12
CA PHE A 178 -12.49 -0.09 13.42
C PHE A 178 -13.71 -0.49 14.25
N GLY A 179 -13.49 -1.11 15.41
CA GLY A 179 -14.54 -1.36 16.38
C GLY A 179 -14.13 -2.39 17.42
N ALA A 180 -14.29 -1.98 18.69
CA ALA A 180 -14.06 -2.71 19.94
C ALA A 180 -12.82 -3.62 19.97
#